data_AF-A0A139MG34-F1
#
_entry.id   AF-A0A139MG34-F1
#
_cell.length_a   1.000
_cell.length_b   1.000
_cell.length_c   1.000
_cell.angle_alpha   90.00
_cell.angle_beta   90.00
_cell.angle_gamma   90.00
#
_symmetry.space_group_name_H-M   'P 1'
#
loop_
_entity.id
_entity.type
_entity.pdbx_description
1 polymer ?
#
loop_
_entity_poly.entity_id
_entity_poly.type
_entity_poly.pdbx_seq_one_letter_code
_entity_poly.pdbx_strand_id
1 'polypeptide(L)'
;MNVLPDAELVALSLGVAGIGSGKYNAELQQALSSFGVPIRIETDAHIAHAAYFPKGDGILTTAGTGAVSFGHRGEKQVMTGGWGHLIGADRGSGYWIALQAIEKMANDEDQGKPLSQLSNAILHYLNLPDSFAIKRFV
;
A
#
# COMPACT_ATOMS: atom_id res chain seq x y z
N MET A 1 -10.80 -8.76 27.95
CA MET A 1 -10.45 -7.44 27.40
C MET A 1 -9.46 -6.82 28.35
N ASN A 2 -8.18 -6.70 27.97
CA ASN A 2 -7.23 -5.94 28.78
C ASN A 2 -7.58 -4.46 28.60
N VAL A 3 -8.22 -3.88 29.60
CA VAL A 3 -8.39 -2.43 29.68
C VAL A 3 -7.00 -1.87 29.94
N LEU A 4 -6.57 -0.93 29.09
CA LEU A 4 -5.34 -0.20 29.34
C LEU A 4 -5.42 0.45 30.74
N PRO A 5 -4.30 0.57 31.47
CA PRO A 5 -4.30 1.26 32.76
C PRO A 5 -4.83 2.69 32.60
N ASP A 6 -5.34 3.27 33.69
CA ASP A 6 -5.72 4.69 33.71
C ASP A 6 -4.54 5.54 33.20
N ALA A 7 -4.72 6.15 32.04
CA ALA A 7 -3.70 6.90 31.34
C ALA A 7 -4.30 8.19 30.78
N GLU A 8 -3.56 9.29 30.92
CA GLU A 8 -3.92 10.56 30.31
C GLU A 8 -3.55 10.53 28.82
N LEU A 9 -4.50 10.93 27.96
CA LEU A 9 -4.22 11.12 26.54
C LEU A 9 -3.41 12.42 26.38
N VAL A 10 -2.15 12.31 25.96
CA VAL A 10 -1.27 13.47 25.78
C VAL A 10 -1.06 13.89 24.33
N ALA A 11 -1.27 12.97 23.37
CA ALA A 11 -1.14 13.22 21.94
C ALA A 11 -1.79 12.09 21.12
N LEU A 12 -2.10 12.39 19.86
CA LEU A 12 -2.51 11.42 18.84
C LEU A 12 -1.52 11.43 17.67
N SER A 13 -1.04 10.26 17.25
CA SER A 13 -0.26 10.11 16.02
C SER A 13 -0.87 9.01 15.15
N LEU A 14 -1.18 9.35 13.90
CA LEU A 14 -1.89 8.47 12.97
C LEU A 14 -1.10 8.31 11.69
N GLY A 15 -0.94 7.06 11.24
CA GLY A 15 -0.30 6.70 9.99
C GLY A 15 -1.38 6.26 9.02
N VAL A 16 -1.64 7.07 8.00
CA VAL A 16 -2.80 6.86 7.11
C VAL A 16 -2.33 6.63 5.68
N ALA A 17 -2.70 5.50 5.10
CA ALA A 17 -2.42 5.20 3.69
C ALA A 17 -3.12 6.22 2.77
N GLY A 18 -2.40 6.70 1.75
CA GLY A 18 -2.94 7.65 0.77
C GLY A 18 -3.07 9.11 1.24
N ILE A 19 -2.76 9.40 2.50
CA ILE A 19 -2.87 10.75 3.08
C ILE A 19 -1.84 11.74 2.50
N GLY A 20 -0.74 11.24 1.94
CA GLY A 20 0.28 12.05 1.27
C GLY A 20 -0.24 12.86 0.09
N SER A 21 -1.42 12.51 -0.45
CA SER A 21 -2.12 13.30 -1.48
C SER A 21 -2.72 14.61 -0.95
N GLY A 22 -2.78 14.79 0.37
CA GLY A 22 -3.36 15.97 1.03
C GLY A 22 -4.88 16.03 1.06
N LYS A 23 -5.57 15.16 0.31
CA LYS A 23 -7.03 15.23 0.09
C LYS A 23 -7.88 15.20 1.36
N TYR A 24 -7.46 14.45 2.39
CA TYR A 24 -8.25 14.20 3.60
C TYR A 24 -7.64 14.77 4.87
N ASN A 25 -6.55 15.55 4.78
CA ASN A 25 -5.83 16.04 5.95
C ASN A 25 -6.70 16.93 6.84
N ALA A 26 -7.39 17.91 6.25
CA ALA A 26 -8.22 18.85 7.00
C ALA A 26 -9.42 18.16 7.67
N GLU A 27 -10.08 17.24 6.97
CA GLU A 27 -11.21 16.47 7.48
C GLU A 27 -10.80 15.58 8.67
N LEU A 28 -9.65 14.89 8.56
CA LEU A 28 -9.12 14.10 9.67
C LEU A 28 -8.72 14.97 10.87
N GLN A 29 -8.06 16.11 10.64
CA GLN A 29 -7.72 17.03 11.73
C GLN A 29 -8.97 17.54 12.43
N GLN A 30 -10.00 17.92 11.67
CA GLN A 30 -11.27 18.38 12.23
C GLN A 30 -11.97 17.28 13.02
N ALA A 31 -12.05 16.06 12.48
CA ALA A 31 -12.70 14.93 13.15
C ALA A 31 -12.02 14.55 14.48
N LEU A 32 -10.70 14.76 14.58
CA LEU A 32 -9.91 14.44 15.77
C LEU A 32 -9.76 15.63 16.73
N SER A 33 -10.20 16.83 16.35
CA SER A 33 -10.03 18.04 17.17
C SER A 33 -10.70 17.95 18.55
N SER A 34 -11.76 17.17 18.69
CA SER A 34 -12.51 16.98 19.94
C SER A 34 -11.69 16.32 21.05
N PHE A 35 -10.57 15.66 20.72
CA PHE A 35 -9.67 15.08 21.71
C PHE A 35 -8.84 16.13 22.47
N GLY A 36 -8.74 17.38 21.98
CA GLY A 36 -8.10 18.48 22.70
C GLY A 36 -6.59 18.34 22.93
N VAL A 37 -5.93 17.41 22.23
CA VAL A 37 -4.49 17.11 22.34
C VAL A 37 -3.80 17.37 21.00
N PRO A 38 -2.46 17.52 20.97
CA PRO A 38 -1.71 17.57 19.72
C PRO A 38 -1.99 16.35 18.83
N ILE A 39 -2.26 16.61 17.55
CA ILE A 39 -2.54 15.58 16.53
C ILE A 39 -1.46 15.64 15.46
N ARG A 40 -0.83 14.50 15.18
CA ARG A 40 0.16 14.33 14.12
C ARG A 40 -0.35 13.30 13.12
N ILE A 41 -0.63 13.75 11.90
CA ILE A 41 -1.03 12.87 10.79
C ILE A 41 0.18 12.65 9.90
N GLU A 42 0.54 11.39 9.72
CA GLU A 42 1.68 10.94 8.95
C GLU A 42 1.24 9.94 7.89
N THR A 43 2.10 9.68 6.91
CA THR A 43 1.88 8.55 6.01
C THR A 43 2.11 7.24 6.74
N ASP A 44 1.48 6.18 6.27
CA ASP A 44 1.75 4.80 6.70
C ASP A 44 3.25 4.45 6.59
N ALA A 45 3.93 4.87 5.53
CA ALA A 45 5.36 4.66 5.34
C ALA A 45 6.23 5.32 6.43
N HIS A 46 5.88 6.54 6.87
CA HIS A 46 6.62 7.24 7.92
C HIS A 46 6.49 6.54 9.28
N ILE A 47 5.28 6.14 9.67
CA ILE A 47 5.08 5.45 10.96
C ILE A 47 5.69 4.05 10.93
N ALA A 48 5.56 3.34 9.81
CA ALA A 48 6.23 2.05 9.64
C ALA A 48 7.75 2.20 9.78
N HIS A 49 8.34 3.20 9.13
CA HIS A 49 9.78 3.47 9.26
C HIS A 49 10.18 3.80 10.70
N ALA A 50 9.44 4.67 11.39
CA ALA A 50 9.71 5.02 12.79
C ALA A 50 9.67 3.80 13.73
N ALA A 51 8.79 2.82 13.46
CA ALA A 51 8.71 1.58 14.23
C ALA A 51 9.94 0.67 14.04
N TYR A 52 10.50 0.60 12.82
CA TYR A 52 11.68 -0.23 12.53
C TYR A 52 13.02 0.49 12.80
N PHE A 53 13.06 1.81 12.69
CA PHE A 53 14.25 2.64 12.83
C PHE A 53 14.06 3.72 13.92
N PRO A 54 13.99 3.33 15.21
CA PRO A 54 13.79 4.28 16.31
C PRO A 54 14.93 5.30 16.47
N LYS A 55 16.09 5.06 15.86
CA LYS A 55 17.24 5.98 15.81
C LYS A 55 17.27 6.86 14.55
N GLY A 56 16.23 6.81 13.72
CA GLY A 56 16.05 7.70 12.57
C GLY A 56 16.71 7.21 11.28
N ASP A 57 17.95 6.76 11.28
CA ASP A 57 18.61 6.43 10.01
C ASP A 57 18.20 5.05 9.49
N GLY A 58 17.77 4.98 8.22
CA GLY A 58 17.42 3.72 7.57
C GLY A 58 16.54 3.88 6.34
N ILE A 59 16.42 2.80 5.58
CA ILE A 59 15.51 2.69 4.43
C ILE A 59 14.54 1.55 4.72
N LEU A 60 13.25 1.82 4.58
CA LEU A 60 12.19 0.84 4.67
C LEU A 60 11.45 0.75 3.33
N THR A 61 11.32 -0.45 2.79
CA THR A 61 10.44 -0.76 1.66
C THR A 61 9.27 -1.57 2.16
N THR A 62 8.05 -1.10 1.90
CA THR A 62 6.82 -1.83 2.16
C THR A 62 6.20 -2.29 0.84
N ALA A 63 5.76 -3.55 0.80
CA ALA A 63 5.09 -4.13 -0.35
C ALA A 63 3.87 -4.93 0.14
N GLY A 64 2.69 -4.37 -0.11
CA GLY A 64 1.38 -4.96 0.17
C GLY A 64 0.51 -4.84 -1.08
N THR A 65 -0.70 -4.28 -0.94
CA THR A 65 -1.53 -3.93 -2.11
C THR A 65 -0.84 -2.93 -3.02
N GLY A 66 -0.20 -1.90 -2.45
CA GLY A 66 0.72 -0.99 -3.12
C GLY A 66 2.16 -1.21 -2.64
N ALA A 67 3.11 -0.42 -3.15
CA ALA A 67 4.50 -0.50 -2.71
C ALA A 67 5.15 0.89 -2.64
N VAL A 68 5.94 1.12 -1.58
CA VAL A 68 6.65 2.38 -1.35
C VAL A 68 7.95 2.10 -0.61
N SER A 69 8.99 2.88 -0.93
CA SER A 69 10.23 2.93 -0.16
C SER A 69 10.41 4.30 0.45
N PHE A 70 10.67 4.34 1.74
CA PHE A 70 10.98 5.55 2.48
C PHE A 70 12.37 5.43 3.10
N GLY A 71 13.20 6.44 2.86
CA GLY A 71 14.55 6.54 3.39
C GLY A 71 14.75 7.81 4.20
N HIS A 72 15.42 7.67 5.33
CA HIS A 72 15.79 8.79 6.20
C HIS A 72 17.28 8.68 6.58
N ARG A 73 17.99 9.82 6.50
CA ARG A 73 19.38 9.94 6.95
C ARG A 73 19.67 11.37 7.42
N GLY A 74 19.92 11.55 8.71
CA GLY A 74 20.11 12.88 9.30
C GLY A 74 18.87 13.75 9.12
N GLU A 75 18.96 14.84 8.35
CA GLU A 75 17.82 15.70 8.01
C GLU A 75 17.17 15.35 6.66
N LYS A 76 17.73 14.38 5.93
CA LYS A 76 17.27 14.05 4.58
C LYS A 76 16.24 12.93 4.61
N GLN A 77 15.09 13.17 3.99
CA GLN A 77 14.04 12.19 3.77
C GLN A 77 13.78 12.05 2.27
N VAL A 78 13.63 10.82 1.80
CA VAL A 78 13.33 10.51 0.40
C VAL A 78 12.27 9.41 0.35
N MET A 79 11.28 9.59 -0.51
CA MET A 79 10.25 8.59 -0.79
C MET A 79 10.30 8.22 -2.28
N THR A 80 10.21 6.93 -2.58
CA THR A 80 10.13 6.40 -3.95
C THR A 80 8.99 5.37 -4.04
N GLY A 81 8.29 5.31 -5.17
CA GLY A 81 7.04 4.55 -5.27
C GLY A 81 5.87 5.28 -4.58
N GLY A 82 4.79 4.55 -4.28
CA GLY A 82 3.64 5.10 -3.56
C GLY A 82 2.75 6.05 -4.38
N TRP A 83 2.83 6.01 -5.71
CA TRP A 83 1.98 6.85 -6.56
C TRP A 83 0.61 6.22 -6.86
N GLY A 84 0.40 4.99 -6.40
CA GLY A 84 -0.81 4.23 -6.68
C GLY A 84 -0.70 3.37 -7.93
N HIS A 85 -1.71 2.50 -8.05
CA HIS A 85 -1.69 1.39 -8.99
C HIS A 85 -1.81 1.80 -10.47
N LEU A 86 -2.44 2.94 -10.78
CA LEU A 86 -2.75 3.35 -12.15
C LEU A 86 -1.50 3.70 -12.98
N ILE A 87 -0.49 4.31 -12.37
CA ILE A 87 0.71 4.78 -13.11
C ILE A 87 1.87 3.79 -13.04
N GLY A 88 1.63 2.56 -12.57
CA GLY A 88 2.63 1.49 -12.53
C GLY A 88 3.83 1.77 -11.62
N ALA A 89 3.72 2.73 -10.69
CA ALA A 89 4.79 3.08 -9.77
C ALA A 89 4.80 2.24 -8.49
N ASP A 90 3.80 1.39 -8.28
CA ASP A 90 3.75 0.40 -7.20
C ASP A 90 4.41 -0.93 -7.63
N ARG A 91 5.55 -0.86 -8.33
CA ARG A 91 6.26 -2.07 -8.79
C ARG A 91 6.65 -2.95 -7.59
N GLY A 92 6.47 -4.26 -7.75
CA GLY A 92 6.69 -5.23 -6.66
C GLY A 92 5.54 -5.31 -5.65
N SER A 93 4.49 -4.50 -5.77
CA SER A 93 3.25 -4.69 -5.01
C SER A 93 2.47 -5.91 -5.47
N GLY A 94 1.56 -6.39 -4.62
CA GLY A 94 0.62 -7.46 -4.97
C GLY A 94 -0.27 -7.08 -6.15
N TYR A 95 -0.72 -5.82 -6.23
CA TYR A 95 -1.48 -5.34 -7.39
C TYR A 95 -0.66 -5.44 -8.68
N TRP A 96 0.58 -4.95 -8.65
CA TRP A 96 1.45 -4.99 -9.81
C TRP A 96 1.74 -6.44 -10.24
N ILE A 97 2.05 -7.33 -9.30
CA ILE A 97 2.26 -8.76 -9.58
C ILE A 97 1.03 -9.39 -10.24
N ALA A 98 -0.17 -9.13 -9.70
CA ALA A 98 -1.41 -9.66 -10.26
C ALA A 98 -1.65 -9.12 -11.69
N LEU A 99 -1.44 -7.82 -11.92
CA LEU A 99 -1.59 -7.22 -13.23
C LEU A 99 -0.63 -7.82 -14.26
N GLN A 100 0.65 -8.03 -13.89
CA GLN A 100 1.63 -8.66 -14.78
C GLN A 100 1.28 -10.13 -15.09
N ALA A 101 0.71 -10.86 -14.13
CA ALA A 101 0.24 -12.22 -14.36
C ALA A 101 -0.94 -12.27 -15.34
N ILE A 102 -1.88 -11.33 -15.21
CA ILE A 102 -3.05 -11.20 -16.10
C ILE A 102 -2.62 -10.75 -17.50
N GLU A 103 -1.75 -9.74 -17.61
CA GLU A 103 -1.19 -9.25 -18.87
C GLU A 103 -0.45 -10.38 -19.61
N LYS A 104 0.33 -11.18 -18.89
CA LYS A 104 0.97 -12.36 -19.47
C LYS A 104 -0.05 -13.39 -19.94
N MET A 105 -1.11 -13.66 -19.17
CA MET A 105 -2.16 -14.59 -19.59
C MET A 105 -2.82 -14.15 -20.90
N ALA A 106 -3.18 -12.87 -21.01
CA ALA A 106 -3.78 -12.32 -22.22
C ALA A 106 -2.83 -12.42 -23.43
N ASN A 107 -1.55 -12.09 -23.23
CA ASN A 107 -0.54 -12.20 -24.28
C ASN A 107 -0.29 -13.66 -24.73
N ASP A 108 -0.29 -14.63 -23.81
CA ASP A 108 -0.14 -16.05 -24.17
C ASP A 108 -1.36 -16.53 -24.97
N GLU A 109 -2.58 -16.13 -24.58
CA GLU A 109 -3.82 -16.43 -25.30
C GLU A 109 -3.80 -15.86 -26.73
N ASP A 110 -3.49 -14.56 -26.89
CA ASP A 110 -3.46 -13.89 -28.18
C ASP A 110 -2.40 -14.49 -29.13
N GLN A 111 -1.36 -15.10 -28.58
CA GLN A 111 -0.30 -15.78 -29.33
C GLN A 111 -0.59 -17.27 -29.58
N GLY A 112 -1.72 -17.80 -29.11
CA GLY A 112 -2.06 -19.22 -29.20
C GLY A 112 -1.10 -20.12 -28.41
N LYS A 113 -0.45 -19.59 -27.38
CA LYS A 113 0.47 -20.32 -26.52
C LYS A 113 -0.29 -21.02 -25.39
N PRO A 114 0.17 -22.21 -24.93
CA PRO A 114 -0.40 -22.82 -23.75
C PRO A 114 -0.29 -21.90 -22.52
N LEU A 115 -1.36 -21.81 -21.75
CA LEU A 115 -1.38 -21.02 -20.53
C LEU A 115 -0.39 -21.57 -19.49
N SER A 116 0.28 -20.66 -18.77
CA SER A 116 1.21 -21.02 -17.71
C SER A 116 0.52 -21.69 -16.51
N GLN A 117 1.29 -22.37 -15.65
CA GLN A 117 0.76 -22.92 -14.39
C GLN A 117 0.11 -21.85 -13.51
N LEU A 118 0.73 -20.65 -13.44
CA LEU A 118 0.17 -19.52 -12.70
C LEU A 118 -1.15 -19.05 -13.32
N SER A 119 -1.21 -18.97 -14.64
CA SER A 119 -2.42 -18.57 -15.36
C SER A 119 -3.58 -19.52 -15.06
N ASN A 120 -3.34 -20.83 -15.15
CA ASN A 120 -4.34 -21.84 -14.82
C ASN A 120 -4.77 -21.79 -13.35
N ALA A 121 -3.83 -21.55 -12.43
CA ALA A 121 -4.14 -21.38 -11.01
C ALA A 121 -5.03 -20.15 -10.75
N ILE A 122 -4.79 -19.03 -11.44
CA ILE A 122 -5.62 -17.82 -11.35
C ILE A 122 -7.04 -18.11 -11.86
N LEU A 123 -7.19 -18.74 -13.02
CA LEU A 123 -8.51 -19.08 -13.57
C LEU A 123 -9.28 -20.00 -12.62
N HIS A 124 -8.63 -21.01 -12.07
CA HIS A 124 -9.23 -21.92 -11.10
C HIS A 124 -9.65 -21.19 -9.82
N TYR A 125 -8.78 -20.33 -9.26
CA TYR A 125 -9.08 -19.55 -8.06
C TYR A 125 -10.27 -18.60 -8.25
N LEU A 126 -10.34 -17.96 -9.42
CA LEU A 126 -11.44 -17.03 -9.76
C LEU A 126 -12.69 -17.75 -10.31
N ASN A 127 -12.67 -19.08 -10.41
CA ASN A 127 -13.74 -19.90 -10.99
C ASN A 127 -14.14 -19.42 -12.39
N LEU A 128 -13.14 -19.17 -13.24
CA LEU A 128 -13.33 -18.71 -14.62
C LEU A 128 -13.18 -19.88 -15.60
N PRO A 129 -14.02 -19.95 -16.64
CA PRO A 129 -13.98 -21.04 -17.60
C PRO A 129 -12.76 -20.97 -18.53
N ASP A 130 -12.26 -19.77 -18.81
CA ASP A 130 -11.17 -19.51 -19.75
C ASP A 130 -10.51 -18.14 -19.49
N SER A 131 -9.41 -17.87 -20.19
CA SER A 131 -8.65 -16.61 -20.15
C SER A 131 -9.46 -15.40 -20.63
N PHE A 132 -10.39 -15.55 -21.59
CA PHE A 132 -11.23 -14.45 -22.07
C PHE A 132 -12.16 -13.92 -20.97
N ALA A 133 -12.59 -14.76 -20.04
CA ALA A 133 -13.45 -14.37 -18.93
C ALA A 133 -12.80 -13.36 -17.97
N ILE A 134 -11.47 -13.17 -18.01
CA ILE A 134 -10.78 -12.11 -17.26
C ILE A 134 -11.29 -10.71 -17.62
N LYS A 135 -11.81 -10.50 -18.83
CA LYS A 135 -12.38 -9.22 -19.28
C LYS A 135 -13.52 -8.69 -18.39
N ARG A 136 -14.03 -9.51 -17.46
CA ARG A 136 -15.04 -9.11 -16.46
C ARG A 136 -14.47 -8.23 -15.33
N PHE A 137 -13.15 -8.19 -15.16
CA PHE A 137 -12.47 -7.49 -14.06
C PHE A 137 -11.70 -6.23 -14.50
N VAL A 138 -11.64 -5.97 -15.80
CA VAL A 138 -11.00 -4.81 -16.44
C VAL A 138 -12.05 -3.95 -17.12
#